data_AF-A0A848D916-F1
#
_entry.id   AF-A0A848D916-F1
#
_cell.length_a   1.000
_cell.length_b   1.000
_cell.length_c   1.000
_cell.angle_alpha   90.00
_cell.angle_beta   90.00
_cell.angle_gamma   90.00
#
_symmetry.space_group_name_H-M   'P 1'
#
loop_
_entity.id
_entity.type
_entity.pdbx_description
1 polymer ?
#
loop_
_entity_poly.entity_id
_entity_poly.type
_entity_poly.pdbx_seq_one_letter_code
_entity_poly.pdbx_strand_id
1 'polypeptide(L)'
;MARPGGEINVVCQNPRCRYYLKVNGRGIIKSGKYRTGHQRYYCKHCKTYFMETKGTLLYRKRLSEDEIINICKHLVEKNEVRCIERIAGHNRDTIGRLLGGLTDHKWDWNEFFYFSINYS
;
A
#
# COMPACT_ATOMS: atom_id res chain seq x y z
N MET A 1 29.88 -15.02 4.05
CA MET A 1 29.48 -14.63 2.68
C MET A 1 28.28 -13.71 2.78
N ALA A 2 28.39 -12.45 2.34
CA ALA A 2 27.24 -11.54 2.33
C ALA A 2 26.23 -12.06 1.29
N ARG A 3 25.03 -12.44 1.74
CA ARG A 3 23.94 -12.82 0.82
C ARG A 3 23.70 -11.67 -0.15
N PRO A 4 23.69 -11.89 -1.48
CA PRO A 4 23.34 -10.84 -2.42
C PRO A 4 21.97 -10.31 -2.03
N GLY A 5 21.91 -9.02 -1.71
CA GLY A 5 20.68 -8.39 -1.28
C GLY A 5 19.69 -8.44 -2.44
N GLY A 6 18.59 -9.19 -2.29
CA GLY A 6 17.57 -9.27 -3.33
C GLY A 6 17.10 -7.89 -3.75
N GLU A 7 16.76 -7.74 -5.03
CA GLU A 7 16.46 -6.46 -5.67
C GLU A 7 15.51 -5.58 -4.84
N ILE A 8 15.84 -4.29 -4.79
CA ILE A 8 15.07 -3.28 -4.05
C ILE A 8 14.40 -2.39 -5.09
N ASN A 9 13.19 -2.77 -5.51
CA ASN A 9 12.38 -1.95 -6.40
C ASN A 9 11.46 -1.00 -5.63
N VAL A 10 12.03 -0.23 -4.70
CA VAL A 10 11.26 0.70 -3.87
C VAL A 10 11.84 2.09 -4.00
N VAL A 11 10.97 3.11 -3.99
CA VAL A 11 11.32 4.52 -4.09
C VAL A 11 11.19 5.22 -2.75
N CYS A 12 11.81 6.39 -2.60
CA CYS A 12 11.70 7.15 -1.36
C CYS A 12 10.32 7.79 -1.27
N GLN A 13 9.64 7.58 -0.15
CA GLN A 13 8.28 8.08 0.10
C GLN A 13 8.26 9.29 1.06
N ASN A 14 9.39 9.97 1.21
CA ASN A 14 9.48 11.19 1.98
C ASN A 14 9.41 12.39 1.02
N PRO A 15 8.33 13.20 1.02
CA PRO A 15 8.18 14.36 0.14
C PRO A 15 9.30 15.40 0.30
N ARG A 16 9.94 15.44 1.47
CA ARG A 16 11.08 16.33 1.75
C ARG A 16 12.40 15.80 1.21
N CYS A 17 12.43 14.61 0.64
CA CYS A 17 13.63 14.02 0.07
C CYS A 17 13.87 14.50 -1.36
N ARG A 18 15.12 14.83 -1.69
CA ARG A 18 15.54 15.15 -3.07
C ARG A 18 15.29 14.01 -4.08
N TYR A 19 15.19 12.78 -3.56
CA TYR A 19 14.92 11.55 -4.29
C TYR A 19 13.50 11.01 -4.06
N TYR A 20 12.55 11.86 -3.66
CA TYR A 20 11.15 11.49 -3.54
C TYR A 20 10.61 10.94 -4.87
N LEU A 21 10.05 9.72 -4.84
CA LEU A 21 9.52 8.98 -6.01
C LEU A 21 10.49 8.80 -7.19
N LYS A 22 11.80 8.97 -6.98
CA LYS A 22 12.81 8.79 -8.05
C LYS A 22 13.38 7.38 -8.05
N VAL A 23 13.39 6.77 -9.24
CA VAL A 23 14.00 5.45 -9.49
C VAL A 23 15.52 5.56 -9.63
N ASN A 24 16.02 6.61 -10.28
CA ASN A 24 17.45 6.79 -10.51
C ASN A 24 18.15 7.39 -9.28
N GLY A 25 19.30 6.84 -8.91
CA GLY A 25 20.09 7.29 -7.76
C GLY A 25 19.49 6.93 -6.40
N ARG A 26 18.56 5.96 -6.36
CA ARG A 26 17.90 5.52 -5.12
C ARG A 26 18.87 4.84 -4.16
N GLY A 27 19.12 5.46 -3.01
CA GLY A 27 19.99 4.95 -1.95
C GLY A 27 19.21 4.20 -0.88
N ILE A 28 18.36 3.24 -1.25
CA ILE A 28 17.46 2.55 -0.31
C ILE A 28 18.03 1.19 0.07
N ILE A 29 17.97 0.86 1.36
CA ILE A 29 18.40 -0.44 1.90
C ILE A 29 17.27 -1.10 2.69
N LYS A 30 17.25 -2.44 2.71
CA LYS A 30 16.39 -3.23 3.59
C LYS A 30 16.90 -3.13 5.03
N SER A 31 16.01 -2.85 5.98
CA SER A 31 16.35 -2.62 7.39
C SER A 31 15.43 -3.46 8.30
N GLY A 32 15.56 -4.79 8.17
CA GLY A 32 14.75 -5.75 8.93
C GLY A 32 13.26 -5.70 8.58
N LYS A 33 12.44 -6.43 9.36
CA LYS A 33 10.99 -6.45 9.25
C LYS A 33 10.36 -5.83 10.50
N TYR A 34 9.19 -5.23 10.35
CA TYR A 34 8.42 -4.76 11.51
C TYR A 34 7.78 -5.95 12.24
N ARG A 35 7.25 -5.74 13.45
CA ARG A 35 6.56 -6.80 14.23
C ARG A 35 5.38 -7.42 13.48
N THR A 36 4.77 -6.67 12.55
CA THR A 36 3.67 -7.10 11.68
C THR A 36 4.13 -7.89 10.44
N GLY A 37 5.43 -8.17 10.31
CA GLY A 37 5.99 -8.94 9.18
C GLY A 37 6.35 -8.11 7.94
N HIS A 38 5.86 -6.88 7.81
CA HIS A 38 6.17 -6.01 6.66
C HIS A 38 7.64 -5.59 6.60
N GLN A 39 8.18 -5.50 5.38
CA GLN A 39 9.56 -5.08 5.16
C GLN A 39 9.73 -3.60 5.50
N ARG A 40 10.80 -3.29 6.26
CA ARG A 40 11.21 -1.90 6.54
C ARG A 40 12.35 -1.50 5.61
N TYR A 41 12.26 -0.30 5.08
CA TYR A 41 13.27 0.30 4.22
C TYR A 41 13.86 1.55 4.86
N TYR A 42 15.13 1.80 4.56
CA TYR A 42 15.85 2.98 5.01
C TYR A 42 16.42 3.71 3.81
N CYS A 43 16.12 5.00 3.69
CA CYS A 43 16.70 5.86 2.67
C CYS A 43 17.99 6.51 3.19
N LYS A 44 19.12 6.25 2.52
CA LYS A 44 20.42 6.86 2.86
C LYS A 44 20.47 8.37 2.61
N HIS A 45 19.61 8.90 1.73
CA HIS A 45 19.60 10.33 1.37
C HIS A 45 18.92 11.21 2.43
N CYS A 46 17.71 10.85 2.83
CA CYS A 46 16.95 11.61 3.83
C CYS A 46 17.03 11.02 5.24
N LYS A 47 17.74 9.89 5.41
CA LYS A 47 17.91 9.18 6.69
C LYS A 47 16.60 8.81 7.38
N THR A 48 15.52 8.68 6.62
CA THR A 48 14.20 8.28 7.14
C THR A 48 13.89 6.84 6.83
N TYR A 49 13.22 6.20 7.78
CA TYR A 49 12.63 4.88 7.59
C TYR A 49 11.22 4.99 7.00
N PHE A 50 10.87 4.03 6.17
CA PHE A 50 9.51 3.84 5.70
C PHE A 50 9.23 2.35 5.55
N MET A 51 7.95 1.99 5.61
CA MET A 51 7.51 0.61 5.42
C MET A 51 7.20 0.38 3.96
N GLU A 52 7.30 -0.87 3.53
CA GLU A 52 6.80 -1.34 2.23
C GLU A 52 5.37 -0.89 1.95
N THR A 53 4.50 -0.98 2.95
CA THR A 53 3.08 -0.63 2.85
C THR A 53 2.83 0.87 2.79
N LYS A 54 3.81 1.74 3.08
CA LYS A 54 3.56 3.18 3.08
C LYS A 54 3.27 3.64 1.64
N GLY A 55 2.20 4.41 1.45
CA GLY A 55 1.74 4.81 0.12
C GLY A 55 0.83 3.79 -0.60
N THR A 56 0.57 2.62 0.00
CA THR A 56 -0.47 1.69 -0.47
C THR A 56 -1.73 1.80 0.41
N LEU A 57 -2.84 1.25 -0.08
CA LEU A 57 -4.12 1.18 0.65
C LEU A 57 -4.02 0.41 1.97
N LEU A 58 -2.98 -0.42 2.11
CA LEU A 58 -2.66 -1.18 3.31
C LEU A 58 -2.05 -0.29 4.41
N TYR A 59 -1.58 0.93 4.08
CA TYR A 59 -0.93 1.80 5.05
C TYR A 59 -1.90 2.27 6.14
N ARG A 60 -1.59 1.91 7.40
CA ARG A 60 -2.35 2.30 8.60
C ARG A 60 -3.80 1.81 8.64
N LYS A 61 -4.18 0.83 7.81
CA LYS A 61 -5.47 0.16 7.95
C LYS A 61 -5.32 -1.02 8.91
N ARG A 62 -6.38 -1.27 9.69
CA ARG A 62 -6.51 -2.47 10.55
C ARG A 62 -7.08 -3.67 9.80
N LEU A 63 -7.50 -3.44 8.55
CA LEU A 63 -7.98 -4.47 7.64
C LEU A 63 -6.78 -5.21 7.06
N SER A 64 -6.93 -6.52 6.95
CA SER A 64 -6.03 -7.38 6.18
C SER A 64 -6.10 -7.04 4.68
N GLU A 65 -5.09 -7.48 3.94
CA GLU A 65 -5.03 -7.29 2.48
C GLU A 65 -6.22 -7.93 1.77
N ASP A 66 -6.61 -9.14 2.18
CA ASP A 66 -7.75 -9.87 1.62
C ASP A 66 -9.08 -9.15 1.87
N GLU A 67 -9.30 -8.59 3.07
CA GLU A 67 -10.50 -7.82 3.38
C GLU A 67 -10.57 -6.54 2.52
N ILE A 68 -9.44 -5.87 2.31
CA ILE A 68 -9.37 -4.69 1.45
C ILE A 68 -9.69 -5.06 0.01
N ILE A 69 -9.10 -6.14 -0.51
CA ILE A 69 -9.37 -6.63 -1.87
C ILE A 69 -10.85 -6.99 -2.02
N ASN A 70 -11.45 -7.64 -1.03
CA ASN A 70 -12.86 -8.04 -1.08
C ASN A 70 -13.81 -6.83 -1.14
N ILE A 71 -13.62 -5.84 -0.25
CA ILE A 71 -14.37 -4.58 -0.28
C ILE A 71 -14.22 -3.89 -1.64
N CYS A 72 -12.99 -3.85 -2.15
CA CYS A 72 -12.63 -3.25 -3.42
C CYS A 72 -13.31 -3.93 -4.62
N LYS A 73 -13.36 -5.27 -4.65
CA LYS A 73 -14.07 -6.04 -5.69
C LYS A 73 -15.55 -5.66 -5.74
N HIS A 74 -16.22 -5.62 -4.60
CA HIS A 74 -17.63 -5.26 -4.55
C HIS A 74 -17.90 -3.80 -4.94
N LEU A 75 -16.96 -2.89 -4.70
CA LEU A 75 -17.05 -1.50 -5.18
C LEU A 75 -17.01 -1.41 -6.71
N VAL A 76 -16.16 -2.22 -7.37
CA VAL A 76 -16.09 -2.28 -8.85
C VAL A 76 -17.38 -2.83 -9.45
N GLU A 77 -17.99 -3.82 -8.79
CA GLU A 77 -19.30 -4.38 -9.15
C GLU A 77 -20.46 -3.39 -8.93
N LYS A 78 -20.18 -2.15 -8.50
CA LYS A 78 -21.15 -1.09 -8.19
C LYS A 78 -22.13 -1.46 -7.08
N ASN A 79 -21.73 -2.34 -6.17
CA ASN A 79 -22.55 -2.63 -4.99
C ASN A 79 -22.67 -1.39 -4.11
N GLU A 80 -23.85 -1.18 -3.53
CA GLU A 80 -24.03 -0.13 -2.54
C GLU A 80 -23.19 -0.40 -1.28
N VAL A 81 -22.69 0.66 -0.64
CA VAL A 81 -21.89 0.56 0.60
C VAL A 81 -22.57 -0.28 1.68
N ARG A 82 -23.91 -0.23 1.76
CA ARG A 82 -24.70 -1.05 2.71
C ARG A 82 -24.70 -2.54 2.37
N CYS A 83 -24.63 -2.88 1.08
CA CYS A 83 -24.47 -4.27 0.62
C CYS A 83 -23.08 -4.79 1.02
N ILE A 84 -22.04 -3.97 0.78
CA ILE A 84 -20.65 -4.29 1.11
C ILE A 84 -20.46 -4.44 2.62
N GLU A 85 -21.12 -3.63 3.44
CA GLU A 85 -21.11 -3.79 4.90
C GLU A 85 -21.60 -5.18 5.35
N ARG A 86 -22.65 -5.71 4.70
CA ARG A 86 -23.18 -7.04 5.01
C ARG A 86 -22.28 -8.16 4.51
N ILE A 87 -21.68 -8.00 3.32
CA ILE A 87 -20.84 -9.03 2.70
C ILE A 87 -19.46 -9.09 3.34
N ALA A 88 -18.82 -7.93 3.54
CA ALA A 88 -17.48 -7.83 4.11
C ALA A 88 -17.47 -7.83 5.64
N GLY A 89 -18.63 -7.66 6.30
CA GLY A 89 -18.74 -7.66 7.77
C GLY A 89 -18.09 -6.44 8.43
N HIS A 90 -17.78 -5.39 7.67
CA HIS A 90 -17.16 -4.17 8.18
C HIS A 90 -18.13 -3.01 8.16
N ASN A 91 -18.12 -2.21 9.23
CA ASN A 91 -18.95 -1.02 9.34
C ASN A 91 -18.76 -0.08 8.13
N ARG A 92 -19.85 0.45 7.60
CA ARG A 92 -19.87 1.43 6.50
C ARG A 92 -18.88 2.59 6.64
N ASP A 93 -18.58 3.05 7.86
CA ASP A 93 -17.60 4.12 8.11
C ASP A 93 -16.17 3.68 7.82
N THR A 94 -15.86 2.40 8.10
CA THR A 94 -14.57 1.78 7.76
C THR A 94 -14.43 1.67 6.24
N ILE A 95 -15.50 1.26 5.55
CA ILE A 95 -15.55 1.20 4.08
C ILE A 95 -15.42 2.61 3.48
N GLY A 96 -16.12 3.61 4.04
CA GLY A 96 -16.01 5.01 3.62
C GLY A 96 -14.61 5.60 3.79
N ARG A 97 -13.91 5.28 4.90
CA ARG A 97 -12.50 5.67 5.09
C ARG A 97 -11.55 4.94 4.16
N LEU A 98 -11.91 3.76 3.66
CA LEU A 98 -11.13 3.05 2.65
C LEU A 98 -11.30 3.73 1.29
N LEU A 99 -12.54 4.06 0.92
CA LEU A 99 -12.88 4.86 -0.26
C LEU A 99 -12.20 6.23 -0.28
N GLY A 100 -12.22 6.97 0.83
CA GLY A 100 -11.52 8.25 0.92
C GLY A 100 -10.00 8.11 0.72
N GLY A 101 -9.42 7.00 1.17
CA GLY A 101 -8.01 6.68 0.93
C GLY A 101 -7.71 6.39 -0.54
N LEU A 102 -8.63 5.73 -1.26
CA LEU A 102 -8.52 5.49 -2.70
C LEU A 102 -8.50 6.79 -3.51
N THR A 103 -9.22 7.83 -3.05
CA THR A 103 -9.21 9.14 -3.70
C THR A 103 -8.01 10.02 -3.32
N ASP A 104 -7.53 9.92 -2.07
CA ASP A 104 -6.41 10.74 -1.58
C ASP A 104 -5.04 10.26 -2.09
N HIS A 105 -4.88 8.94 -2.20
CA HIS A 105 -3.74 8.38 -2.89
C HIS A 105 -4.08 8.47 -4.39
N LYS A 106 -3.33 9.26 -5.16
CA LYS A 106 -3.39 9.34 -6.65
C LYS A 106 -3.13 7.99 -7.32
N TRP A 107 -3.95 6.99 -7.04
CA TRP A 107 -4.01 5.74 -7.76
C TRP A 107 -4.92 6.03 -8.93
N ASP A 108 -4.36 5.90 -10.13
CA ASP A 108 -5.20 5.77 -11.30
C ASP A 108 -6.04 4.51 -11.10
N TRP A 109 -7.35 4.57 -11.38
CA TRP A 109 -8.23 3.40 -11.27
C TRP A 109 -7.67 2.21 -12.08
N ASN A 110 -6.84 2.45 -13.12
CA ASN A 110 -6.11 1.40 -13.84
C ASN A 110 -5.15 0.59 -12.97
N GLU A 111 -4.33 1.19 -12.09
CA GLU A 111 -3.41 0.42 -11.25
C GLU A 111 -4.17 -0.47 -10.26
N PHE A 112 -5.35 -0.02 -9.84
CA PHE A 112 -6.27 -0.76 -9.00
C PHE A 112 -6.91 -1.96 -9.73
N PHE A 113 -7.39 -1.76 -10.97
CA PHE A 113 -7.88 -2.85 -11.83
C PHE A 113 -6.80 -3.92 -12.07
N TYR A 114 -5.55 -3.50 -12.30
CA TYR A 114 -4.43 -4.43 -12.47
C TYR A 114 -4.18 -5.30 -11.22
N PHE A 115 -4.27 -4.71 -10.03
CA PHE A 115 -4.10 -5.44 -8.76
C PHE A 115 -5.25 -6.43 -8.52
N SER A 116 -6.50 -6.07 -8.84
CA SER A 116 -7.65 -6.96 -8.65
C SER A 116 -7.71 -8.12 -9.64
N ILE A 117 -7.20 -7.93 -10.87
CA ILE A 117 -7.21 -8.95 -11.93
C ILE A 117 -6.05 -9.95 -11.77
N ASN A 118 -4.87 -9.51 -11.30
CA ASN A 118 -3.67 -10.37 -11.19
C ASN A 118 -3.57 -11.17 -9.87
N TYR A 119 -4.42 -10.90 -8.89
CA TYR A 119 -4.53 -11.68 -7.64
C TYR A 119 -5.83 -12.51 -7.62
N SER A 120 -6.05 -13.31 -8.67
CA SER A 120 -7.05 -14.39 -8.74
C SER A 120 -6.37 -15.75 -8.77
#